data_AF-A0A2V9W3V0-F1
#
_entry.id   AF-A0A2V9W3V0-F1
#
_cell.length_a   1.000
_cell.length_b   1.000
_cell.length_c   1.000
_cell.angle_alpha   90.00
_cell.angle_beta   90.00
_cell.angle_gamma   90.00
#
_symmetry.space_group_name_H-M   'P 1'
#
loop_
_entity.id
_entity.type
_entity.pdbx_description
1 polymer ?
#
loop_
_entity_poly.entity_id
_entity_poly.type
_entity_poly.pdbx_seq_one_letter_code
_entity_poly.pdbx_strand_id
1 'polypeptide(L)'
;MMCLLLVWGSMPVFAQQFSAEMVRQKPQGAANGKVSVSGTKVRLDTEGQAQANYAILNLSLRQSSMVLPTTKSYVVSQPGHLQSSIPFFIVENPENACPAWEKSMKSSGTCKKVGDDTVNDRSAVKYTATSDNGETGTVWVDRKLHFVIKWEGDKSAAELKNIQEGPQSASLFLIPTDYEKIDPSAARAKSKKSKSPPMTPR
;
A
#
# COMPACT_ATOMS: atom_id res chain seq x y z
N MET A 1 -4.88 -57.63 5.35
CA MET A 1 -3.97 -56.61 4.80
C MET A 1 -4.80 -55.36 4.55
N MET A 2 -4.82 -54.40 5.48
CA MET A 2 -5.67 -53.21 5.40
C MET A 2 -4.88 -52.07 4.73
N CYS A 3 -5.22 -51.70 3.50
CA CYS A 3 -4.62 -50.56 2.81
C CYS A 3 -5.09 -49.25 3.46
N LEU A 4 -4.24 -48.61 4.26
CA LEU A 4 -4.40 -47.20 4.61
C LEU A 4 -4.12 -46.35 3.36
N LEU A 5 -5.17 -45.74 2.81
CA LEU A 5 -5.05 -44.68 1.82
C LEU A 5 -4.66 -43.38 2.54
N LEU A 6 -3.37 -43.01 2.46
CA LEU A 6 -2.89 -41.69 2.82
C LEU A 6 -3.40 -40.67 1.80
N VAL A 7 -4.45 -39.93 2.15
CA VAL A 7 -4.88 -38.75 1.40
C VAL A 7 -3.86 -37.65 1.67
N TRP A 8 -2.91 -37.47 0.75
CA TRP A 8 -2.09 -36.26 0.68
C TRP A 8 -3.00 -35.10 0.27
N GLY A 9 -3.57 -34.43 1.27
CA GLY A 9 -4.17 -33.13 1.08
C GLY A 9 -3.08 -32.17 0.59
N SER A 10 -3.14 -31.82 -0.69
CA SER A 10 -2.37 -30.72 -1.25
C SER A 10 -2.78 -29.45 -0.51
N MET A 11 -1.99 -29.07 0.50
CA MET A 11 -2.15 -27.78 1.14
C MET A 11 -1.90 -26.73 0.05
N PRO A 12 -2.91 -25.93 -0.33
CA PRO A 12 -2.68 -24.86 -1.26
C PRO A 12 -1.64 -23.93 -0.63
N VAL A 13 -0.52 -23.75 -1.33
CA VAL A 13 0.40 -22.64 -1.07
C VAL A 13 -0.40 -21.39 -1.38
N PHE A 14 -1.07 -20.85 -0.36
CA PHE A 14 -1.77 -19.59 -0.51
C PHE A 14 -0.72 -18.54 -0.81
N ALA A 15 -0.75 -18.01 -2.03
CA ALA A 15 -0.10 -16.75 -2.33
C ALA A 15 -0.46 -15.78 -1.19
N GLN A 16 0.56 -15.12 -0.64
CA GLN A 16 0.49 -14.34 0.59
C GLN A 16 -0.72 -13.39 0.57
N GLN A 17 -1.71 -13.74 1.39
CA GLN A 17 -3.00 -13.09 1.42
C GLN A 17 -3.35 -12.76 2.86
N PHE A 18 -3.69 -11.51 3.09
CA PHE A 18 -4.11 -11.04 4.40
C PHE A 18 -4.91 -9.74 4.29
N SER A 19 -5.56 -9.38 5.39
CA SER A 19 -6.11 -8.05 5.61
C SER A 19 -5.65 -7.51 6.96
N ALA A 20 -5.61 -6.19 7.11
CA ALA A 20 -5.25 -5.55 8.37
C ALA A 20 -5.85 -4.15 8.47
N GLU A 21 -5.95 -3.64 9.69
CA GLU A 21 -6.23 -2.24 9.95
C GLU A 21 -4.92 -1.45 9.91
N MET A 22 -4.91 -0.32 9.21
CA MET A 22 -3.80 0.62 9.17
C MET A 22 -4.09 1.78 10.12
N VAL A 23 -3.37 1.82 11.23
CA VAL A 23 -3.50 2.87 12.24
C VAL A 23 -2.43 3.92 12.00
N ARG A 24 -2.84 5.13 11.59
CA ARG A 24 -1.92 6.24 11.38
C ARG A 24 -1.73 7.03 12.67
N GLN A 25 -0.48 7.30 13.01
CA GLN A 25 -0.12 8.06 14.20
C GLN A 25 0.24 9.52 13.86
N LYS A 26 0.67 9.78 12.62
CA LYS A 26 1.02 11.13 12.13
C LYS A 26 0.69 11.29 10.64
N PRO A 27 0.35 12.52 10.20
CA PRO A 27 0.11 13.73 10.99
C PRO A 27 -1.22 13.67 11.78
N GLN A 28 -1.43 14.60 12.71
CA GLN A 28 -2.64 14.69 13.52
C GLN A 28 -3.89 14.84 12.63
N GLY A 29 -4.96 14.07 12.90
CA GLY A 29 -6.16 14.04 12.05
C GLY A 29 -6.06 13.14 10.81
N ALA A 30 -4.97 12.38 10.65
CA ALA A 30 -4.88 11.37 9.59
C ALA A 30 -5.93 10.27 9.78
N ALA A 31 -6.63 9.97 8.70
CA ALA A 31 -7.58 8.88 8.61
C ALA A 31 -6.88 7.51 8.74
N ASN A 32 -7.44 6.63 9.59
CA ASN A 32 -7.11 5.21 9.57
C ASN A 32 -7.61 4.58 8.27
N GLY A 33 -7.24 3.32 8.04
CA GLY A 33 -7.69 2.62 6.86
C GLY A 33 -7.63 1.12 7.01
N LYS A 34 -7.98 0.44 5.94
CA LYS A 34 -7.83 -1.02 5.83
C LYS A 34 -6.88 -1.33 4.68
N VAL A 35 -6.02 -2.30 4.89
CA VAL A 35 -5.21 -2.91 3.82
C VAL A 35 -5.72 -4.31 3.54
N SER A 36 -5.77 -4.67 2.27
CA SER A 36 -6.00 -6.05 1.82
C SER A 36 -4.95 -6.41 0.78
N VAL A 37 -4.33 -7.57 0.92
CA VAL A 37 -3.21 -8.00 0.07
C VAL A 37 -3.53 -9.37 -0.51
N SER A 38 -3.25 -9.54 -1.80
CA SER A 38 -3.33 -10.82 -2.49
C SER A 38 -2.19 -10.94 -3.49
N GLY A 39 -1.07 -11.49 -3.05
CA GLY A 39 0.16 -11.55 -3.84
C GLY A 39 0.62 -10.14 -4.22
N THR A 40 0.66 -9.85 -5.52
CA THR A 40 1.10 -8.54 -6.06
C THR A 40 -0.01 -7.48 -6.12
N LYS A 41 -1.21 -7.78 -5.61
CA LYS A 41 -2.33 -6.84 -5.57
C LYS A 41 -2.52 -6.33 -4.15
N VAL A 42 -2.68 -5.01 -4.01
CA VAL A 42 -2.94 -4.36 -2.73
C VAL A 42 -4.14 -3.45 -2.87
N ARG A 43 -5.06 -3.49 -1.91
CA ARG A 43 -6.14 -2.53 -1.75
C ARG A 43 -5.91 -1.73 -0.49
N LEU A 44 -6.16 -0.43 -0.56
CA LEU A 44 -6.19 0.48 0.57
C LEU A 44 -7.51 1.19 0.63
N ASP A 45 -8.30 0.90 1.65
CA ASP A 45 -9.48 1.67 1.99
C ASP A 45 -9.06 2.80 2.94
N THR A 46 -9.52 4.03 2.67
CA THR A 46 -9.34 5.16 3.59
C THR A 46 -10.62 5.32 4.41
N GLU A 47 -10.54 5.17 5.73
CA GLU A 47 -11.68 5.28 6.65
C GLU A 47 -11.70 6.67 7.30
N GLY A 48 -12.89 7.21 7.59
CA GLY A 48 -13.02 8.50 8.28
C GLY A 48 -12.99 9.76 7.39
N GLN A 49 -13.00 9.61 6.06
CA GLN A 49 -13.39 10.71 5.17
C GLN A 49 -14.89 10.66 4.88
N ALA A 50 -15.51 11.82 4.61
CA ALA A 50 -16.93 11.93 4.27
C ALA A 50 -17.34 11.11 3.03
N GLN A 51 -16.37 10.66 2.22
CA GLN A 51 -16.55 9.72 1.12
C GLN A 51 -15.50 8.62 1.21
N ALA A 52 -15.96 7.37 1.26
CA ALA A 52 -15.09 6.19 1.27
C ALA A 52 -14.46 6.00 -0.12
N ASN A 53 -13.21 6.43 -0.27
CA ASN A 53 -12.39 6.17 -1.46
C ASN A 53 -11.40 5.04 -1.16
N TYR A 54 -11.00 4.31 -2.19
CA TYR A 54 -9.99 3.28 -2.05
C TYR A 54 -9.03 3.27 -3.23
N ALA A 55 -7.79 2.87 -2.96
CA ALA A 55 -6.77 2.65 -3.97
C ALA A 55 -6.60 1.16 -4.23
N ILE A 56 -6.51 0.77 -5.50
CA ILE A 56 -6.06 -0.56 -5.91
C ILE A 56 -4.69 -0.39 -6.56
N LEU A 57 -3.72 -1.15 -6.07
CA LEU A 57 -2.42 -1.32 -6.68
C LEU A 57 -2.31 -2.70 -7.31
N ASN A 58 -1.81 -2.71 -8.54
CA ASN A 58 -1.36 -3.91 -9.22
C ASN A 58 0.14 -3.76 -9.49
N LEU A 59 0.97 -4.39 -8.66
CA LEU A 59 2.42 -4.25 -8.74
C LEU A 59 3.01 -4.97 -9.96
N SER A 60 2.36 -6.04 -10.42
CA SER A 60 2.75 -6.73 -11.67
C SER A 60 2.59 -5.80 -12.89
N LEU A 61 1.56 -4.96 -12.90
CA LEU A 61 1.32 -3.98 -13.97
C LEU A 61 1.94 -2.60 -13.68
N ARG A 62 2.56 -2.42 -12.50
CA ARG A 62 3.06 -1.12 -12.00
C ARG A 62 2.01 0.00 -12.13
N GLN A 63 0.76 -0.34 -11.83
CA GLN A 63 -0.40 0.52 -11.98
C GLN A 63 -1.08 0.76 -10.63
N SER A 64 -1.46 2.00 -10.35
CA SER A 64 -2.32 2.37 -9.23
C SER A 64 -3.62 2.95 -9.77
N SER A 65 -4.75 2.65 -9.13
CA SER A 65 -6.06 3.20 -9.47
C SER A 65 -6.73 3.72 -8.21
N MET A 66 -7.09 5.00 -8.20
CA MET A 66 -7.93 5.59 -7.15
C MET A 66 -9.39 5.45 -7.58
N VAL A 67 -10.22 4.82 -6.75
CA VAL A 67 -11.62 4.58 -7.03
C VAL A 67 -12.48 5.48 -6.15
N LEU A 68 -13.47 6.12 -6.76
CA LEU A 68 -14.43 7.04 -6.14
C LEU A 68 -15.84 6.43 -6.27
N PRO A 69 -16.27 5.61 -5.30
CA PRO A 69 -17.56 4.92 -5.36
C PRO A 69 -18.76 5.85 -5.49
N THR A 70 -18.73 6.97 -4.78
CA THR A 70 -19.82 7.97 -4.77
C THR A 70 -20.17 8.48 -6.16
N THR A 71 -19.17 8.66 -7.02
CA THR A 71 -19.34 9.17 -8.39
C THR A 71 -19.23 8.08 -9.44
N LYS A 72 -19.13 6.80 -9.04
CA LYS A 72 -18.87 5.65 -9.92
C LYS A 72 -17.76 5.93 -10.92
N SER A 73 -16.64 6.43 -10.42
CA SER A 73 -15.53 6.83 -11.28
C SER A 73 -14.18 6.44 -10.69
N TYR A 74 -13.14 6.45 -11.52
CA TYR A 74 -11.79 6.12 -11.08
C TYR A 74 -10.73 6.88 -11.88
N VAL A 75 -9.58 7.09 -11.24
CA VAL A 75 -8.39 7.69 -11.85
C VAL A 75 -7.29 6.65 -11.86
N VAL A 76 -6.70 6.39 -13.04
CA VAL A 76 -5.53 5.52 -13.16
C VAL A 76 -4.28 6.39 -13.15
N SER A 77 -3.28 6.00 -12.36
CA SER A 77 -1.99 6.67 -12.34
C SER A 77 -1.27 6.53 -13.69
N GLN A 78 -0.43 7.50 -14.04
CA GLN A 78 0.39 7.38 -15.25
C GLN A 78 1.36 6.19 -15.11
N PRO A 79 1.71 5.50 -16.21
CA PRO A 79 2.70 4.43 -16.19
C PRO A 79 4.00 4.89 -15.52
N GLY A 80 4.53 4.09 -14.58
CA GLY A 80 5.75 4.43 -13.84
C GLY A 80 5.57 5.44 -12.69
N HIS A 81 4.39 6.05 -12.55
CA HIS A 81 4.02 6.90 -11.42
C HIS A 81 3.12 6.08 -10.47
N LEU A 82 3.73 5.33 -9.55
CA LEU A 82 3.00 4.77 -8.41
C LEU A 82 2.85 5.90 -7.39
N GLN A 83 1.65 6.48 -7.28
CA GLN A 83 1.38 7.62 -6.40
C GLN A 83 1.42 7.28 -4.90
N SER A 84 1.52 6.00 -4.54
CA SER A 84 1.61 5.56 -3.16
C SER A 84 2.97 4.92 -2.88
N SER A 85 3.46 5.07 -1.65
CA SER A 85 4.64 4.37 -1.11
C SER A 85 4.47 2.85 -0.95
N ILE A 86 3.27 2.32 -1.22
CA ILE A 86 2.93 0.89 -1.04
C ILE A 86 3.81 -0.11 -1.81
N PRO A 87 4.34 0.18 -3.01
CA PRO A 87 5.27 -0.72 -3.67
C PRO A 87 6.52 -1.01 -2.83
N PHE A 88 6.88 -0.11 -1.90
CA PHE A 88 7.97 -0.35 -0.94
C PHE A 88 7.58 -1.30 0.20
N PHE A 89 6.28 -1.54 0.39
CA PHE A 89 5.79 -2.37 1.49
C PHE A 89 5.83 -3.86 1.18
N ILE A 90 5.84 -4.31 -0.07
CA ILE A 90 6.09 -5.73 -0.39
C ILE A 90 7.59 -5.94 -0.54
N VAL A 91 8.15 -6.88 0.22
CA VAL A 91 9.58 -7.12 0.36
C VAL A 91 9.91 -8.55 -0.02
N GLU A 92 10.66 -8.75 -1.10
CA GLU A 92 11.00 -10.10 -1.58
C GLU A 92 11.77 -10.92 -0.52
N ASN A 93 12.79 -10.32 0.10
CA ASN A 93 13.56 -10.93 1.17
C ASN A 93 13.54 -10.03 2.42
N PRO A 94 12.77 -10.40 3.46
CA PRO A 94 12.71 -9.65 4.71
C PRO A 94 14.06 -9.46 5.40
N GLU A 95 15.02 -10.37 5.18
CA GLU A 95 16.35 -10.33 5.77
C GLU A 95 17.34 -9.48 4.98
N ASN A 96 17.01 -9.14 3.72
CA ASN A 96 17.87 -8.39 2.81
C ASN A 96 17.08 -7.38 1.96
N ALA A 97 16.32 -6.49 2.62
CA ALA A 97 15.46 -5.52 1.94
C ALA A 97 16.23 -4.35 1.28
N CYS A 98 17.40 -3.97 1.83
CA CYS A 98 18.12 -2.75 1.43
C CYS A 98 18.47 -2.66 -0.06
N PRO A 99 19.02 -3.69 -0.73
CA PRO A 99 19.40 -3.56 -2.14
C PRO A 99 18.23 -3.18 -3.06
N ALA A 100 17.03 -3.71 -2.79
CA ALA A 100 15.83 -3.41 -3.55
C ALA A 100 15.32 -1.98 -3.29
N TRP A 101 15.36 -1.53 -2.03
CA TRP A 101 14.94 -0.19 -1.67
C TRP A 101 15.90 0.89 -2.17
N GLU A 102 17.21 0.70 -2.02
CA GLU A 102 18.24 1.63 -2.50
C GLU A 102 18.15 1.81 -4.02
N LYS A 103 17.98 0.72 -4.77
CA LYS A 103 17.74 0.78 -6.22
C LYS A 103 16.47 1.57 -6.59
N SER A 104 15.46 1.54 -5.72
CA SER A 104 14.17 2.19 -5.95
C SER A 104 14.15 3.67 -5.55
N MET A 105 14.98 4.08 -4.59
CA MET A 105 15.03 5.45 -4.07
C MET A 105 15.64 6.47 -5.03
N LYS A 106 16.26 6.05 -6.15
CA LYS A 106 16.88 6.89 -7.21
C LYS A 106 17.86 7.97 -6.70
N SER A 107 18.23 7.93 -5.43
CA SER A 107 18.90 8.99 -4.69
C SER A 107 19.89 8.34 -3.71
N SER A 108 20.84 9.13 -3.20
CA SER A 108 21.98 8.70 -2.36
C SER A 108 21.63 8.24 -0.93
N GLY A 109 20.35 8.03 -0.65
CA GLY A 109 19.85 7.57 0.63
C GLY A 109 20.48 6.24 1.07
N THR A 110 20.56 6.06 2.38
CA THR A 110 21.13 4.85 2.99
C THR A 110 20.03 3.93 3.47
N CYS A 111 20.24 2.62 3.40
CA CYS A 111 19.46 1.63 4.12
C CYS A 111 20.36 0.77 5.00
N LYS A 112 19.90 0.46 6.21
CA LYS A 112 20.62 -0.39 7.15
C LYS A 112 19.66 -1.35 7.84
N LYS A 113 19.99 -2.64 7.84
CA LYS A 113 19.37 -3.62 8.74
C LYS A 113 19.84 -3.33 10.16
N VAL A 114 18.89 -3.10 11.07
CA VAL A 114 19.18 -2.89 12.50
C VAL A 114 19.26 -4.23 13.21
N GLY A 115 18.32 -5.14 12.92
CA GLY A 115 18.26 -6.45 13.55
C GLY A 115 16.84 -6.98 13.64
N ASP A 116 16.65 -7.92 14.57
CA ASP A 116 15.38 -8.59 14.80
C ASP A 116 14.53 -7.80 15.79
N ASP A 117 13.22 -7.83 15.60
CA ASP A 117 12.25 -7.17 16.47
C ASP A 117 10.92 -7.95 16.46
N THR A 118 9.98 -7.54 17.30
CA THR A 118 8.62 -8.08 17.35
C THR A 118 7.60 -6.95 17.30
N VAL A 119 6.61 -7.06 16.41
CA VAL A 119 5.51 -6.10 16.28
C VAL A 119 4.19 -6.87 16.33
N ASN A 120 3.34 -6.56 17.31
CA ASN A 120 2.05 -7.23 17.52
C ASN A 120 2.16 -8.77 17.54
N ASP A 121 3.14 -9.29 18.28
CA ASP A 121 3.48 -10.71 18.40
C ASP A 121 3.96 -11.38 17.11
N ARG A 122 4.35 -10.58 16.11
CA ARG A 122 4.87 -11.06 14.82
C ARG A 122 6.37 -10.79 14.71
N SER A 123 7.11 -11.81 14.27
CA SER A 123 8.55 -11.69 14.04
C SER A 123 8.84 -10.75 12.88
N ALA A 124 9.65 -9.73 13.14
CA ALA A 124 9.95 -8.68 12.18
C ALA A 124 11.45 -8.38 12.08
N VAL A 125 11.86 -7.92 10.90
CA VAL A 125 13.20 -7.36 10.68
C VAL A 125 13.08 -5.85 10.70
N LYS A 126 13.86 -5.20 11.55
CA LYS A 126 13.91 -3.75 11.67
C LYS A 126 14.99 -3.17 10.76
N TYR A 127 14.62 -2.14 10.01
CA TYR A 127 15.50 -1.37 9.15
C TYR A 127 15.41 0.11 9.45
N THR A 128 16.52 0.82 9.23
CA THR A 128 16.56 2.29 9.22
C THR A 128 16.99 2.76 7.85
N ALA A 129 16.42 3.88 7.39
CA ALA A 129 16.83 4.54 6.17
C ALA A 129 16.97 6.05 6.39
N THR A 130 17.86 6.67 5.63
CA THR A 130 18.00 8.14 5.57
C THR A 130 17.88 8.55 4.11
N SER A 131 16.97 9.47 3.79
CA SER A 131 16.88 10.05 2.45
C SER A 131 17.87 11.19 2.25
N ASP A 132 18.08 11.60 1.00
CA ASP A 132 19.05 12.64 0.61
C ASP A 132 18.84 13.99 1.27
N ASN A 133 17.61 14.29 1.69
CA ASN A 133 17.27 15.50 2.42
C ASN A 133 17.50 15.39 3.93
N GLY A 134 18.12 14.30 4.40
CA GLY A 134 18.44 14.05 5.81
C GLY A 134 17.28 13.52 6.64
N GLU A 135 16.10 13.30 6.07
CA GLU A 135 14.99 12.67 6.80
C GLU A 135 15.33 11.22 7.10
N THR A 136 15.10 10.83 8.35
CA THR A 136 15.33 9.46 8.80
C THR A 136 14.02 8.74 9.04
N GLY A 137 14.03 7.43 8.80
CA GLY A 137 12.87 6.58 9.01
C GLY A 137 13.28 5.19 9.46
N THR A 138 12.37 4.54 10.17
CA THR A 138 12.47 3.16 10.59
C THR A 138 11.30 2.38 10.02
N VAL A 139 11.54 1.16 9.55
CA VAL A 139 10.51 0.27 9.04
C VAL A 139 10.70 -1.13 9.62
N TRP A 140 9.59 -1.83 9.80
CA TRP A 140 9.57 -3.22 10.28
C TRP A 140 8.91 -4.09 9.23
N VAL A 141 9.66 -5.10 8.77
CA VAL A 141 9.22 -6.07 7.77
C VAL A 141 8.84 -7.36 8.45
N ASP A 142 7.60 -7.80 8.29
CA ASP A 142 7.13 -9.09 8.77
C ASP A 142 7.78 -10.22 7.96
N ARG A 143 8.40 -11.17 8.65
CA ARG A 143 9.11 -12.29 8.00
C ARG A 143 8.18 -13.24 7.26
N LYS A 144 6.98 -13.45 7.78
CA LYS A 144 6.02 -14.40 7.23
C LYS A 144 5.20 -13.79 6.12
N LEU A 145 4.87 -12.50 6.22
CA LEU A 145 4.07 -11.74 5.26
C LEU A 145 4.91 -11.01 4.21
N HIS A 146 6.23 -10.99 4.36
CA HIS A 146 7.10 -10.30 3.41
C HIS A 146 6.60 -8.87 3.15
N PHE A 147 6.13 -8.22 4.22
CA PHE A 147 5.38 -6.97 4.14
C PHE A 147 5.79 -6.02 5.25
N VAL A 148 5.88 -4.73 4.96
CA VAL A 148 6.11 -3.67 5.97
C VAL A 148 4.86 -3.51 6.82
N ILE A 149 4.95 -3.91 8.09
CA ILE A 149 3.83 -3.88 9.04
C ILE A 149 3.87 -2.69 9.99
N LYS A 150 4.98 -1.94 10.03
CA LYS A 150 5.12 -0.71 10.80
C LYS A 150 6.15 0.21 10.15
N TRP A 151 5.93 1.52 10.23
CA TRP A 151 6.93 2.51 9.90
C TRP A 151 6.82 3.74 10.79
N GLU A 152 7.95 4.37 11.04
CA GLU A 152 8.09 5.58 11.83
C GLU A 152 9.07 6.51 11.12
N GLY A 153 8.66 7.74 10.86
CA GLY A 153 9.51 8.81 10.37
C GLY A 153 8.98 10.16 10.82
N ASP A 154 9.70 11.23 10.50
CA ASP A 154 9.41 12.57 11.00
C ASP A 154 8.00 13.06 10.62
N LYS A 155 7.60 12.79 9.37
CA LYS A 155 6.33 13.27 8.80
C LYS A 155 5.19 12.26 8.88
N SER A 156 5.49 10.97 8.99
CA SER A 156 4.48 9.92 8.94
C SER A 156 4.89 8.74 9.80
N ALA A 157 3.93 8.19 10.53
CA ALA A 157 4.09 6.95 11.25
C ALA A 157 2.78 6.17 11.17
N ALA A 158 2.87 4.86 10.97
CA ALA A 158 1.71 3.99 11.03
C ALA A 158 2.11 2.55 11.35
N GLU A 159 1.10 1.78 11.73
CA GLU A 159 1.23 0.38 12.09
C GLU A 159 0.02 -0.41 11.58
N LEU A 160 0.27 -1.64 11.13
CA LEU A 160 -0.76 -2.60 10.80
C LEU A 160 -1.17 -3.38 12.06
N LYS A 161 -2.46 -3.30 12.39
CA LYS A 161 -3.10 -4.00 13.51
C LYS A 161 -4.12 -5.00 13.00
N ASN A 162 -4.51 -5.93 13.88
CA ASN A 162 -5.54 -6.93 13.62
C ASN A 162 -5.30 -7.70 12.30
N ILE A 163 -4.05 -8.09 12.04
CA ILE A 163 -3.66 -8.77 10.80
C ILE A 163 -4.33 -10.15 10.74
N GLN A 164 -5.20 -10.35 9.76
CA GLN A 164 -5.90 -11.61 9.49
C GLN A 164 -5.32 -12.25 8.22
N GLU A 165 -4.57 -13.33 8.39
CA GLU A 165 -4.05 -14.14 7.29
C GLU A 165 -5.14 -15.03 6.70
N GLY A 166 -5.21 -15.11 5.37
CA GLY A 166 -6.18 -15.95 4.69
C GLY A 166 -6.68 -15.35 3.37
N PRO A 167 -7.40 -16.14 2.57
CA PRO A 167 -7.82 -15.75 1.23
C PRO A 167 -8.58 -14.41 1.20
N GLN A 168 -8.23 -13.56 0.24
CA GLN A 168 -8.93 -12.31 -0.01
C GLN A 168 -9.82 -12.47 -1.25
N SER A 169 -11.04 -11.93 -1.21
CA SER A 169 -11.93 -11.97 -2.37
C SER A 169 -11.27 -11.27 -3.57
N ALA A 170 -11.25 -11.95 -4.72
CA ALA A 170 -10.71 -11.38 -5.95
C ALA A 170 -11.42 -10.07 -6.35
N SER A 171 -12.71 -9.92 -6.02
CA SER A 171 -13.49 -8.72 -6.31
C SER A 171 -12.98 -7.46 -5.60
N LEU A 172 -12.26 -7.58 -4.49
CA LEU A 172 -11.68 -6.44 -3.78
C LEU A 172 -10.66 -5.69 -4.64
N PHE A 173 -10.01 -6.40 -5.57
CA PHE A 173 -8.93 -5.89 -6.40
C PHE A 173 -9.37 -5.57 -7.84
N LEU A 174 -10.67 -5.55 -8.10
CA LEU A 174 -11.25 -5.18 -9.38
C LEU A 174 -11.98 -3.85 -9.26
N ILE A 175 -11.90 -3.04 -10.32
CA ILE A 175 -12.76 -1.86 -10.47
C ILE A 175 -14.09 -2.36 -11.03
N PRO A 176 -15.24 -1.98 -10.45
CA PRO A 176 -16.53 -2.36 -10.99
C PRO A 176 -16.69 -1.90 -12.45
N THR A 177 -17.34 -2.71 -13.28
CA THR A 177 -17.44 -2.48 -14.72
C THR A 177 -18.33 -1.30 -15.10
N ASP A 178 -19.19 -0.85 -14.19
CA ASP A 178 -20.06 0.33 -14.35
C ASP A 178 -19.39 1.65 -13.95
N TYR A 179 -18.07 1.64 -13.67
CA TYR A 179 -17.34 2.84 -13.28
C TYR A 179 -16.64 3.48 -14.48
N GLU A 180 -16.66 4.81 -14.51
CA GLU A 180 -16.05 5.60 -15.58
C GLU A 180 -14.62 6.03 -15.25
N LYS A 181 -13.71 5.88 -16.21
CA LYS A 181 -12.35 6.39 -16.09
C LYS A 181 -12.34 7.90 -16.26
N ILE A 182 -11.86 8.63 -15.26
CA ILE A 182 -11.59 10.05 -15.36
C ILE A 182 -10.24 10.25 -16.05
N ASP A 183 -10.21 11.06 -17.11
CA ASP A 183 -8.96 11.53 -17.70
C ASP A 183 -8.28 12.55 -16.75
N PRO A 184 -7.04 12.31 -16.30
CA PRO A 184 -6.30 13.24 -15.44
C PRO A 184 -6.18 14.66 -16.00
N SER A 185 -6.24 14.83 -17.33
CA SER A 185 -6.19 16.13 -18.01
C SER A 185 -7.49 16.94 -17.83
N ALA A 186 -8.65 16.27 -17.82
CA ALA A 186 -9.95 16.89 -17.63
C ALA A 186 -10.15 17.42 -16.19
N ALA A 187 -9.56 16.74 -15.20
CA ALA A 187 -9.58 17.17 -13.79
C ALA A 187 -8.79 18.48 -13.57
N ARG A 188 -7.63 18.63 -14.24
CA ARG A 188 -6.81 19.87 -14.17
C ARG A 188 -7.50 21.07 -14.81
N ALA A 189 -8.25 20.87 -15.88
CA ALA A 189 -8.99 21.93 -16.58
C ALA A 189 -10.14 22.52 -15.72
N LYS A 190 -10.84 21.68 -14.94
CA LYS A 190 -11.90 22.13 -14.03
C LYS A 190 -11.38 23.01 -12.88
N SER A 191 -10.19 22.70 -12.34
CA SER A 191 -9.58 23.52 -11.26
C SER A 191 -9.13 24.90 -11.73
N LYS A 192 -8.70 25.04 -12.99
CA LYS A 192 -8.34 26.35 -13.58
C LYS A 192 -9.57 27.24 -13.81
N LYS A 193 -10.70 26.67 -14.26
CA LYS A 193 -11.94 27.44 -14.47
C LYS A 193 -12.56 27.98 -13.17
N SER A 194 -12.38 27.28 -12.05
CA SER A 194 -12.88 27.74 -10.74
C SER A 194 -12.06 28.87 -10.10
N LYS A 195 -10.83 29.12 -10.57
CA LYS A 195 -9.88 30.07 -9.94
C LYS A 195 -9.76 31.42 -10.65
N SER A 196 -10.45 31.65 -11.77
CA SER A 196 -10.46 32.97 -12.42
C SER A 196 -11.57 33.84 -11.81
N PRO A 197 -11.25 34.96 -11.13
CA PRO A 197 -12.26 35.95 -10.74
C PRO A 197 -12.84 36.64 -12.00
N PRO A 198 -14.07 37.18 -11.94
CA PRO A 198 -14.57 38.02 -13.01
C PRO A 198 -13.72 39.30 -13.07
N MET A 199 -13.03 39.51 -14.19
CA MET A 199 -12.34 40.76 -14.47
C MET A 199 -13.42 41.77 -14.89
N THR A 200 -13.81 42.67 -13.99
CA THR A 200 -14.68 43.80 -14.33
C THR A 200 -13.88 44.78 -15.21
N PRO A 201 -14.36 45.13 -16.41
CA PRO A 201 -13.78 46.20 -17.20
C PRO A 201 -14.13 47.56 -16.56
N ARG A 202 -13.16 48.46 -16.50
CA ARG A 202 -13.35 49.88 -16.17
C ARG A 202 -13.13 50.72 -17.41
#